data_AF-A0AAD5P2P5-F1
#
_entry.id   AF-A0AAD5P2P5-F1
#
_cell.length_a   1.000
_cell.length_b   1.000
_cell.length_c   1.000
_cell.angle_alpha   90.00
_cell.angle_beta   90.00
_cell.angle_gamma   90.00
#
_symmetry.space_group_name_H-M   'P 1'
#
loop_
_entity.id
_entity.type
_entity.pdbx_description
1 polymer ?
#
loop_
_entity_poly.entity_id
_entity_poly.type
_entity_poly.pdbx_seq_one_letter_code
_entity_poly.pdbx_strand_id
1 'polypeptide(L)'
;MKKTNTLEDNWVPTWNEEFEFPLTIPELALLWIEVHEYDMSKKDDSGGQTCLPVSELRSGIRVVPLHDRKGEKYKSVKLLMHFEFV
;
A
#
# COMPACT_ATOMS: atom_id res chain seq x y z
N MET A 1 -3.95 7.81 9.82
CA MET A 1 -3.39 7.22 8.59
C MET A 1 -1.92 7.54 8.57
N LYS A 2 -1.06 6.55 8.36
CA LYS A 2 0.37 6.75 8.15
C LYS A 2 0.61 6.85 6.64
N LYS A 3 1.53 7.71 6.22
CA LYS A 3 1.86 7.94 4.82
C LYS A 3 3.37 7.99 4.67
N THR A 4 3.87 7.54 3.53
CA THR A 4 5.27 7.68 3.19
C THR A 4 5.58 9.12 2.77
N ASN A 5 6.86 9.43 2.64
CA ASN A 5 7.31 10.63 1.95
C ASN A 5 6.96 10.54 0.45
N THR A 6 6.79 11.71 -0.17
CA THR A 6 6.65 11.82 -1.63
C THR A 6 8.01 11.63 -2.29
N LEU A 7 8.04 10.95 -3.44
CA LEU A 7 9.24 10.79 -4.26
C LEU A 7 8.99 11.47 -5.60
N GLU A 8 9.89 12.38 -5.99
CA GLU A 8 9.77 13.14 -7.23
C GLU A 8 10.43 12.39 -8.39
N ASP A 9 9.74 12.32 -9.53
CA ASP A 9 10.23 11.80 -10.82
C ASP A 9 10.91 10.41 -10.77
N ASN A 10 10.24 9.42 -10.19
CA ASN A 10 10.77 8.06 -10.09
C ASN A 10 9.78 6.99 -10.57
N TRP A 11 10.18 6.25 -11.63
CA TRP A 11 9.41 5.13 -12.20
C TRP A 11 9.42 3.86 -11.35
N VAL A 12 10.41 3.71 -10.46
CA VAL A 12 10.56 2.57 -9.54
C VAL A 12 10.76 3.12 -8.12
N PRO A 13 9.70 3.72 -7.52
CA PRO A 13 9.80 4.35 -6.22
C PRO A 13 10.18 3.32 -5.14
N THR A 14 11.11 3.71 -4.27
CA THR A 14 11.57 2.90 -3.15
C THR A 14 11.55 3.76 -1.89
N TRP A 15 10.61 3.50 -0.99
CA TRP A 15 10.44 4.30 0.24
C TRP A 15 11.31 3.79 1.40
N ASN A 16 11.41 2.46 1.57
CA ASN A 16 12.06 1.84 2.73
C ASN A 16 11.56 2.41 4.08
N GLU A 17 10.27 2.74 4.14
CA GLU A 17 9.60 3.24 5.34
C GLU A 17 8.81 2.12 6.00
N GLU A 18 8.81 2.12 7.33
CA GLU A 18 8.14 1.13 8.16
C GLU A 18 7.05 1.77 9.00
N PHE A 19 5.96 1.03 9.17
CA PHE A 19 4.80 1.49 9.94
C PHE A 19 4.30 0.40 10.87
N GLU A 20 4.28 0.71 12.16
CA GLU A 20 3.64 -0.15 13.16
C GLU A 20 2.19 0.25 13.43
N PHE A 21 1.32 -0.74 13.60
CA PHE A 21 -0.09 -0.55 13.92
C PHE A 21 -0.48 -1.45 15.09
N PRO A 22 -0.80 -0.92 16.28
CA PRO A 22 -1.31 -1.74 17.37
C PRO A 22 -2.76 -2.16 17.05
N LEU A 23 -3.01 -3.47 16.96
CA LEU A 23 -4.33 -4.04 16.65
C LEU A 23 -4.87 -4.81 17.85
N THR A 24 -6.09 -4.47 18.28
CA THR A 24 -6.77 -5.18 19.39
C THR A 24 -7.48 -6.45 18.93
N ILE A 25 -8.06 -6.44 17.72
CA ILE A 25 -8.82 -7.57 17.14
C ILE A 25 -8.37 -7.73 15.67
N PRO A 26 -7.22 -8.38 15.42
CA PRO A 26 -6.67 -8.53 14.06
C PRO A 26 -7.60 -9.24 13.08
N GLU A 27 -8.49 -10.11 13.57
CA GLU A 27 -9.43 -10.91 12.76
C GLU A 27 -10.48 -10.07 12.05
N LEU A 28 -10.76 -8.86 12.55
CA LEU A 28 -11.68 -7.90 11.95
C LEU A 28 -10.96 -6.75 11.23
N ALA A 29 -9.63 -6.73 11.26
CA ALA A 29 -8.83 -5.63 10.73
C ALA A 29 -8.56 -5.80 9.23
N LEU A 30 -8.59 -4.68 8.51
CA LEU A 30 -8.22 -4.58 7.10
C LEU A 30 -7.02 -3.65 6.95
N LEU A 31 -6.02 -4.09 6.21
CA LEU A 31 -4.92 -3.26 5.75
C LEU A 31 -5.29 -2.67 4.38
N TRP A 32 -5.61 -1.39 4.36
CA TRP A 32 -5.86 -0.65 3.14
C TRP A 32 -4.64 0.18 2.76
N ILE A 33 -4.17 0.00 1.53
CA ILE A 33 -3.01 0.68 0.96
C ILE A 33 -3.49 1.41 -0.29
N GLU A 34 -3.15 2.69 -0.39
CA GLU A 34 -3.46 3.53 -1.53
C GLU A 34 -2.20 4.26 -1.97
N VAL A 35 -1.95 4.24 -3.28
CA VAL A 35 -0.84 4.96 -3.92
C VAL A 35 -1.44 6.19 -4.59
N HIS A 36 -0.86 7.35 -4.29
CA HIS A 36 -1.28 8.64 -4.84
C HIS A 36 -0.16 9.25 -5.67
N GLU A 37 -0.51 9.77 -6.84
CA GLU A 37 0.37 10.65 -7.62
C GLU A 37 0.20 12.06 -7.07
N TYR A 38 1.24 12.55 -6.41
CA TYR A 38 1.24 13.89 -5.82
C TYR A 38 1.42 14.94 -6.92
N ASP A 39 0.38 15.71 -7.21
CA ASP A 39 0.43 16.86 -8.12
C ASP A 39 0.20 18.14 -7.29
N MET A 40 1.18 19.03 -7.25
CA MET A 40 1.08 20.29 -6.50
C MET A 40 -0.05 21.22 -7.00
N SER A 41 -0.63 20.96 -8.16
CA SER A 41 -1.62 21.82 -8.83
C SER A 41 -3.05 21.26 -8.90
N LYS A 42 -3.25 19.97 -8.59
CA LYS A 42 -4.54 19.28 -8.72
C LYS A 42 -4.82 18.38 -7.51
N LYS A 43 -6.06 17.87 -7.43
CA LYS A 43 -6.40 16.78 -6.51
C LYS A 43 -5.56 15.56 -6.91
N ASP A 44 -4.81 15.00 -5.95
CA ASP A 44 -3.99 13.80 -6.16
C ASP A 44 -4.74 12.74 -6.97
N ASP A 45 -4.14 12.30 -8.07
CA ASP A 45 -4.67 11.22 -8.89
C ASP A 45 -4.30 9.87 -8.27
N SER A 46 -5.20 8.89 -8.35
CA SER A 46 -5.01 7.59 -7.70
C SER A 46 -4.12 6.72 -8.59
N GLY A 47 -2.93 6.37 -8.09
CA GLY A 47 -2.00 5.42 -8.72
C GLY A 47 -2.36 3.94 -8.50
N GLY A 48 -3.35 3.68 -7.63
CA GLY A 48 -3.89 2.35 -7.37
C GLY A 48 -4.12 2.06 -5.90
N GLN A 49 -4.83 0.98 -5.62
CA GLN A 49 -5.18 0.59 -4.26
C GLN A 49 -5.23 -0.93 -4.06
N THR A 50 -5.20 -1.35 -2.80
CA THR A 50 -5.50 -2.72 -2.39
C THR A 50 -5.98 -2.75 -0.95
N CYS A 51 -6.90 -3.66 -0.64
CA CYS A 51 -7.42 -3.86 0.71
C CYS A 51 -7.31 -5.34 1.07
N LEU A 52 -6.57 -5.64 2.14
CA LEU A 52 -6.20 -7.01 2.52
C LEU A 52 -6.67 -7.29 3.96
N PRO A 53 -7.38 -8.40 4.22
CA PRO A 53 -7.64 -8.85 5.59
C PRO A 53 -6.32 -9.13 6.31
N VAL A 54 -6.14 -8.54 7.51
CA VAL A 54 -4.89 -8.72 8.26
C VAL A 54 -4.66 -10.19 8.61
N SER A 55 -5.74 -10.93 8.88
CA SER A 55 -5.72 -12.37 9.15
C SER A 55 -5.20 -13.24 7.99
N GLU A 56 -5.19 -12.73 6.76
CA GLU A 56 -4.70 -13.45 5.58
C GLU A 56 -3.26 -13.08 5.20
N LEU A 57 -2.69 -12.07 5.87
CA LEU A 57 -1.31 -11.66 5.61
C LEU A 57 -0.32 -12.68 6.12
N ARG A 58 0.80 -12.81 5.41
CA ARG A 58 1.90 -13.72 5.75
C ARG A 58 3.16 -12.90 5.98
N SER A 59 3.88 -13.20 7.06
CA SER A 59 5.14 -12.53 7.41
C SER A 59 6.20 -12.63 6.32
N GLY A 60 7.19 -11.73 6.40
CA GLY A 60 8.31 -11.63 5.46
C GLY A 60 8.00 -10.74 4.25
N ILE A 61 8.84 -10.84 3.22
CA ILE A 61 8.74 -10.02 2.01
C ILE A 61 7.65 -10.59 1.09
N ARG A 62 6.70 -9.74 0.70
CA ARG A 62 5.54 -10.08 -0.14
C ARG A 62 5.37 -9.08 -1.27
N VAL A 63 4.89 -9.59 -2.40
CA VAL A 63 4.47 -8.77 -3.55
C VAL A 63 2.97 -8.53 -3.43
N VAL A 64 2.59 -7.26 -3.39
CA VAL A 64 1.21 -6.81 -3.21
C VAL A 64 0.73 -6.17 -4.53
N PRO A 65 -0.21 -6.79 -5.25
CA PRO A 65 -0.75 -6.21 -6.49
C PRO A 65 -1.66 -5.02 -6.19
N LEU A 66 -1.63 -4.01 -7.06
CA LEU A 66 -2.56 -2.89 -7.00
C LEU A 66 -3.72 -3.08 -7.98
N HIS A 67 -4.83 -2.43 -7.66
CA HIS A 67 -6.07 -2.42 -8.42
C HIS A 67 -6.47 -0.97 -8.71
N ASP A 68 -7.22 -0.78 -9.79
CA ASP A 68 -7.78 0.53 -10.13
C ASP A 68 -8.96 0.89 -9.21
N ARG A 69 -9.58 2.05 -9.46
CA ARG A 69 -10.75 2.51 -8.70
C ARG A 69 -11.99 1.62 -8.84
N LYS A 70 -12.07 0.78 -9.88
CA LYS A 70 -13.15 -0.18 -10.11
C LYS A 70 -12.85 -1.54 -9.45
N GLY A 71 -11.65 -1.74 -8.93
CA GLY A 71 -11.20 -3.01 -8.36
C GLY A 71 -10.54 -3.94 -9.39
N GLU A 72 -10.28 -3.47 -10.61
CA GLU A 72 -9.62 -4.26 -11.64
C GLU A 72 -8.11 -4.30 -11.39
N LYS A 73 -7.54 -5.49 -11.40
CA LYS A 73 -6.12 -5.70 -11.10
C LYS A 73 -5.24 -5.12 -12.22
N TYR A 74 -4.25 -4.31 -11.85
CA TYR A 74 -3.21 -3.89 -12.79
C TYR A 74 -2.32 -5.07 -13.20
N LYS A 75 -1.98 -5.14 -14.49
CA LYS A 75 -1.16 -6.24 -15.03
C LYS A 75 0.24 -6.28 -14.43
N SER A 76 0.86 -5.10 -14.26
CA SER A 76 2.28 -4.98 -13.92
C SER A 76 2.57 -4.12 -12.70
N VAL A 77 1.56 -3.47 -12.10
CA VAL A 77 1.76 -2.55 -10.98
C VAL A 77 1.62 -3.29 -9.65
N LYS A 78 2.69 -3.27 -8.84
CA LYS A 78 2.79 -4.01 -7.58
C LYS A 78 3.71 -3.27 -6.61
N LEU A 79 3.48 -3.46 -5.32
CA LEU A 79 4.37 -3.02 -4.24
C LEU A 79 5.14 -4.22 -3.67
N LEU A 80 6.40 -4.00 -3.30
CA LEU A 80 7.18 -4.95 -2.52
C LEU A 80 7.16 -4.47 -1.07
N MET A 81 6.65 -5.31 -0.16
CA MET A 81 6.44 -4.94 1.24
C MET A 81 6.95 -6.03 2.17
N HIS A 82 7.45 -5.64 3.34
CA HIS A 82 7.77 -6.54 4.44
C HIS A 82 6.64 -6.49 5.47
N PHE A 83 6.16 -7.66 5.91
CA PHE A 83 5.17 -7.77 6.98
C PHE A 83 5.78 -8.50 8.18
N GLU A 84 5.61 -7.92 9.36
CA GLU A 84 6.00 -8.51 10.63
C GLU A 84 4.80 -8.47 11.59
N PHE A 85 4.62 -9.56 12.34
CA PHE A 85 3.57 -9.72 13.34
C PHE A 85 4.26 -10.12 14.64
N VAL A 86 4.11 -9.30 15.67
CA VAL A 86 4.70 -9.48 17.01
C VAL A 86 3.59 -9.68 18.03
#